data_AF-H3A7M7-F1
#
_entry.id   AF-H3A7M7-F1
#
_cell.length_a   1.000
_cell.length_b   1.000
_cell.length_c   1.000
_cell.angle_alpha   90.00
_cell.angle_beta   90.00
_cell.angle_gamma   90.00
#
_symmetry.space_group_name_H-M   'P 1'
#
loop_
_entity.id
_entity.type
_entity.pdbx_description
1 polymer ?
#
loop_
_entity_poly.entity_id
_entity_poly.type
_entity_poly.pdbx_seq_one_letter_code
_entity_poly.pdbx_strand_id
1 'polypeptide(L)'
;WRHSSHSVLQKVFPLSSLPKKQPTVLVICGPEQNGAIGMVCARHLRIFEYEPTIFYPKRSHNSLYQDFTTQCEKMDIPFLSYLPTEVQLINDAYNIVVDAILGLHTEQGEVKEPYSSNLATLKQIKIPIVSVDIPSGWDVDEGTSDGIAPEVLVSLAAPKKCANNFSGKHHFLAGRFLPYDIQKKYELNLPDYPGTECVIQL
;
A
#
# COMPACT_ATOMS: atom_id res chain seq x y z
N TRP A 1 -8.97 -7.02 6.07
CA TRP A 1 -8.09 -6.42 5.04
C TRP A 1 -8.53 -5.01 4.63
N ARG A 2 -9.73 -4.87 4.05
CA ARG A 2 -10.10 -3.75 3.16
C ARG A 2 -10.10 -2.35 3.81
N HIS A 3 -10.30 -2.22 5.12
CA HIS A 3 -10.51 -0.91 5.77
C HIS A 3 -9.29 -0.41 6.58
N SER A 4 -8.21 -1.18 6.68
CA SER A 4 -7.18 -0.88 7.68
C SER A 4 -6.05 0.01 7.16
N SER A 5 -5.71 -0.06 5.86
CA SER A 5 -4.54 0.64 5.31
C SER A 5 -4.70 2.17 5.34
N HIS A 6 -5.91 2.69 5.10
CA HIS A 6 -6.15 4.14 5.17
C HIS A 6 -5.96 4.69 6.59
N SER A 7 -6.24 3.88 7.61
CA SER A 7 -6.12 4.30 9.02
C SER A 7 -4.65 4.50 9.39
N VAL A 8 -3.74 3.72 8.80
CA VAL A 8 -2.29 3.94 8.97
C VAL A 8 -1.88 5.27 8.36
N LEU A 9 -2.32 5.57 7.13
CA LEU A 9 -1.98 6.83 6.48
C LEU A 9 -2.46 8.04 7.28
N GLN A 10 -3.66 8.00 7.84
CA GLN A 10 -4.18 9.08 8.68
C GLN A 10 -3.40 9.28 9.98
N LYS A 11 -2.93 8.19 10.59
CA LYS A 11 -2.14 8.25 11.82
C LYS A 11 -0.74 8.79 11.58
N VAL A 12 -0.09 8.35 10.51
CA VAL A 12 1.31 8.72 10.21
C VAL A 12 1.39 10.06 9.49
N PHE A 13 0.43 10.36 8.61
CA PHE A 13 0.41 11.55 7.78
C PHE A 13 -0.92 12.29 7.89
N PRO A 14 -1.30 12.80 9.08
CA PRO A 14 -2.50 13.61 9.22
C PRO A 14 -2.48 14.84 8.31
N LEU A 15 -3.65 15.31 7.86
CA LEU A 15 -3.76 16.42 6.90
C LEU A 15 -2.97 17.67 7.33
N SER A 16 -2.94 17.96 8.64
CA SER A 16 -2.23 19.10 9.21
C SER A 16 -0.71 18.98 9.19
N SER A 17 -0.15 17.77 9.00
CA SER A 17 1.30 17.55 8.95
C SER A 17 1.84 17.39 7.54
N LEU A 18 0.98 17.45 6.51
CA LEU A 18 1.43 17.30 5.13
C LEU A 18 2.25 18.52 4.68
N PRO A 19 3.39 18.33 4.01
CA PRO A 19 4.25 19.43 3.60
C PRO A 19 3.64 20.28 2.49
N LYS A 20 2.83 19.69 1.60
CA LYS A 20 2.13 20.41 0.53
C LYS A 20 0.72 20.80 0.99
N LYS A 21 0.26 21.96 0.51
CA LYS A 21 -1.07 22.50 0.85
C LYS A 21 -2.22 21.58 0.45
N GLN A 22 -2.11 20.94 -0.72
CA GLN A 22 -3.09 19.95 -1.16
C GLN A 22 -2.70 18.57 -0.61
N PRO A 23 -3.64 17.78 -0.05
CA PRO A 23 -3.36 16.49 0.56
C PRO A 23 -3.29 15.36 -0.48
N THR A 24 -2.46 15.54 -1.50
CA THR A 24 -2.36 14.64 -2.65
C THR A 24 -1.67 13.33 -2.30
N VAL A 25 -2.26 12.21 -2.72
CA VAL A 25 -1.74 10.85 -2.51
C VAL A 25 -1.78 10.07 -3.82
N LEU A 26 -0.65 9.50 -4.23
CA LEU A 26 -0.61 8.60 -5.38
C LEU A 26 -0.78 7.15 -4.91
N VAL A 27 -1.78 6.43 -5.40
CA VAL A 27 -1.99 5.02 -5.09
C VAL A 27 -1.70 4.18 -6.31
N ILE A 28 -0.69 3.32 -6.23
CA ILE A 28 -0.27 2.48 -7.35
C ILE A 28 -0.75 1.05 -7.10
N CYS A 29 -1.65 0.58 -7.95
CA CYS A 29 -2.35 -0.68 -7.78
C CYS A 29 -1.84 -1.74 -8.77
N GLY A 30 -1.64 -2.96 -8.28
CA GLY A 30 -1.45 -4.16 -9.11
C GLY A 30 -2.74 -4.89 -9.45
N PRO A 31 -2.68 -5.95 -10.26
CA PRO A 31 -3.88 -6.63 -10.78
C PRO A 31 -4.56 -7.54 -9.73
N GLU A 32 -3.88 -7.82 -8.62
CA GLU A 32 -4.28 -8.80 -7.63
C GLU A 32 -4.85 -8.15 -6.36
N GLN A 33 -4.95 -8.96 -5.29
CA GLN A 33 -5.50 -8.56 -4.00
C GLN A 33 -4.89 -7.27 -3.42
N ASN A 34 -3.58 -7.05 -3.58
CA ASN A 34 -2.94 -5.83 -3.08
C ASN A 34 -3.47 -4.58 -3.78
N GLY A 35 -3.63 -4.60 -5.10
CA GLY A 35 -4.22 -3.47 -5.82
C GLY A 35 -5.68 -3.23 -5.45
N ALA A 36 -6.45 -4.29 -5.16
CA ALA A 36 -7.79 -4.14 -4.60
C ALA A 36 -7.79 -3.45 -3.23
N ILE A 37 -6.83 -3.79 -2.36
CA ILE A 37 -6.64 -3.11 -1.07
C ILE A 37 -6.22 -1.65 -1.28
N GLY A 38 -5.35 -1.38 -2.24
CA GLY A 38 -4.98 -0.03 -2.68
C GLY A 38 -6.20 0.79 -3.10
N MET A 39 -7.08 0.23 -3.94
CA MET A 39 -8.33 0.89 -4.35
C MET A 39 -9.26 1.18 -3.17
N VAL A 40 -9.43 0.23 -2.23
CA VAL A 40 -10.22 0.52 -1.03
C VAL A 40 -9.54 1.59 -0.17
N CYS A 41 -8.22 1.56 -0.04
CA CYS A 41 -7.46 2.60 0.64
C CYS A 41 -7.73 3.97 0.02
N ALA A 42 -7.60 4.12 -1.30
CA ALA A 42 -7.89 5.34 -2.05
C ALA A 42 -9.33 5.83 -1.80
N ARG A 43 -10.31 4.93 -1.88
CA ARG A 43 -11.72 5.24 -1.62
C ARG A 43 -11.92 5.84 -0.23
N HIS A 44 -11.29 5.26 0.79
CA HIS A 44 -11.37 5.78 2.14
C HIS A 44 -10.62 7.10 2.28
N LEU A 45 -9.40 7.23 1.75
CA LEU A 45 -8.64 8.47 1.76
C LEU A 45 -9.47 9.64 1.21
N ARG A 46 -10.24 9.43 0.13
CA ARG A 46 -11.16 10.43 -0.42
C ARG A 46 -12.24 10.87 0.57
N ILE A 47 -12.80 9.96 1.37
CA ILE A 47 -13.80 10.28 2.42
C ILE A 47 -13.19 11.15 3.52
N PHE A 48 -11.91 10.93 3.83
CA PHE A 48 -11.18 11.66 4.86
C PHE A 48 -10.41 12.87 4.29
N GLU A 49 -10.93 13.47 3.22
CA GLU A 49 -10.47 14.74 2.64
C GLU A 49 -9.05 14.73 2.05
N TYR A 50 -8.46 13.55 1.84
CA TYR A 50 -7.27 13.44 0.99
C TYR A 50 -7.67 13.52 -0.48
N GLU A 51 -6.70 13.81 -1.33
CA GLU A 51 -6.84 13.86 -2.79
C GLU A 51 -6.08 12.69 -3.43
N PRO A 52 -6.64 11.46 -3.38
CA PRO A 52 -6.00 10.31 -3.98
C PRO A 52 -6.08 10.37 -5.51
N THR A 53 -5.03 9.93 -6.16
CA THR A 53 -4.97 9.64 -7.60
C THR A 53 -4.51 8.20 -7.76
N ILE A 54 -5.19 7.41 -8.59
CA ILE A 54 -4.90 5.99 -8.76
C ILE A 54 -4.11 5.78 -10.05
N PHE A 55 -3.02 5.01 -10.00
CA PHE A 55 -2.41 4.44 -11.19
C PHE A 55 -2.61 2.92 -11.20
N TYR A 56 -3.34 2.42 -12.20
CA TYR A 56 -3.71 1.01 -12.29
C TYR A 56 -3.50 0.45 -13.70
N PRO A 57 -2.25 0.14 -14.08
CA PRO A 57 -1.90 -0.12 -15.48
C PRO A 57 -2.38 -1.47 -16.03
N LYS A 58 -2.49 -2.52 -15.19
CA LYS A 58 -3.08 -3.80 -15.58
C LYS A 58 -4.32 -4.06 -14.74
N ARG A 59 -5.49 -3.86 -15.33
CA ARG A 59 -6.77 -4.11 -14.68
C ARG A 59 -7.01 -5.62 -14.53
N SER A 60 -7.59 -6.02 -13.41
CA SER A 60 -7.93 -7.43 -13.14
C SER A 60 -9.13 -7.89 -13.96
N HIS A 61 -9.15 -9.19 -14.28
CA HIS A 61 -10.33 -9.86 -14.82
C HIS A 61 -11.28 -10.34 -13.72
N ASN A 62 -10.88 -10.26 -12.44
CA ASN A 62 -11.73 -10.62 -11.32
C ASN A 62 -12.84 -9.57 -11.12
N SER A 63 -14.10 -9.99 -11.21
CA SER A 63 -15.26 -9.10 -11.08
C SER A 63 -15.26 -8.31 -9.77
N LEU A 64 -14.80 -8.93 -8.68
CA LEU A 64 -14.75 -8.26 -7.38
C LEU A 64 -13.74 -7.10 -7.36
N TYR A 65 -12.65 -7.19 -8.11
CA TYR A 65 -11.68 -6.10 -8.21
C TYR A 65 -12.16 -5.01 -9.18
N GLN A 66 -12.95 -5.37 -10.18
CA GLN A 66 -13.63 -4.42 -11.07
C GLN A 66 -14.64 -3.57 -10.30
N ASP A 67 -15.39 -4.17 -9.37
CA ASP A 67 -16.33 -3.44 -8.51
C ASP A 67 -15.62 -2.34 -7.70
N PHE A 68 -14.39 -2.57 -7.23
CA PHE A 68 -13.61 -1.53 -6.55
C PHE A 68 -13.15 -0.43 -7.48
N THR A 69 -12.83 -0.76 -8.72
CA THR A 69 -12.49 0.23 -9.75
C THR A 69 -13.70 1.15 -9.96
N THR A 70 -14.89 0.58 -10.18
CA THR A 70 -16.13 1.34 -10.36
C THR A 70 -16.48 2.17 -9.14
N GLN A 71 -16.26 1.67 -7.92
CA GLN A 71 -16.47 2.46 -6.70
C GLN A 71 -15.55 3.69 -6.63
N CYS A 72 -14.28 3.55 -7.02
CA CYS A 72 -13.35 4.68 -7.07
C CYS A 72 -13.74 5.69 -8.14
N GLU A 73 -14.11 5.21 -9.33
CA GLU A 73 -14.61 6.06 -10.44
C GLU A 73 -15.86 6.85 -10.02
N LYS A 74 -16.82 6.20 -9.34
CA LYS A 74 -18.04 6.86 -8.81
C LYS A 74 -17.80 7.85 -7.67
N MET A 75 -16.59 7.86 -7.11
CA MET A 75 -16.17 8.83 -6.10
C MET A 75 -15.30 9.95 -6.68
N ASP A 76 -15.29 10.07 -8.01
CA ASP A 76 -14.51 11.05 -8.77
C ASP A 76 -13.01 11.00 -8.44
N ILE A 77 -12.50 9.80 -8.15
CA ILE A 77 -11.06 9.58 -7.93
C ILE A 77 -10.39 9.46 -9.32
N PRO A 78 -9.44 10.34 -9.66
CA PRO A 78 -8.79 10.30 -10.96
C PRO A 78 -7.91 9.06 -11.13
N PHE A 79 -7.93 8.49 -12.33
CA PHE A 79 -7.04 7.41 -12.75
C PHE A 79 -6.01 7.95 -13.75
N LEU A 80 -4.72 7.74 -13.46
CA LEU A 80 -3.65 8.05 -14.40
C LEU A 80 -3.57 6.99 -15.48
N SER A 81 -3.44 7.43 -16.73
CA SER A 81 -3.18 6.54 -17.87
C SER A 81 -1.73 6.04 -17.90
N TYR A 82 -0.79 6.81 -17.33
CA TYR A 82 0.63 6.46 -17.23
C TYR A 82 1.23 7.05 -15.96
N LEU A 83 2.28 6.41 -15.44
CA LEU A 83 3.10 6.96 -14.37
C LEU A 83 4.17 7.87 -14.98
N PRO A 84 4.34 9.12 -14.51
CA PRO A 84 5.42 9.98 -14.97
C PRO A 84 6.77 9.31 -14.73
N THR A 85 7.62 9.24 -15.76
CA THR A 85 9.00 8.73 -15.63
C THR A 85 9.93 9.75 -14.99
N GLU A 86 9.61 11.05 -15.10
CA GLU A 86 10.28 12.10 -14.34
C GLU A 86 9.87 12.04 -12.86
N VAL A 87 10.79 11.53 -12.05
CA VAL A 87 10.70 11.44 -10.58
C VAL A 87 10.29 12.77 -9.93
N GLN A 88 10.76 13.88 -10.48
CA GLN A 88 10.47 15.22 -9.94
C GLN A 88 8.98 15.58 -10.05
N LEU A 89 8.30 15.17 -11.12
CA LEU A 89 6.86 15.39 -11.26
C LEU A 89 6.07 14.68 -10.16
N ILE A 90 6.49 13.48 -9.76
CA ILE A 90 5.86 12.74 -8.65
C ILE A 90 6.16 13.43 -7.32
N ASN A 91 7.42 13.82 -7.10
CA ASN A 91 7.84 14.51 -5.87
C ASN A 91 7.10 15.84 -5.66
N ASP A 92 6.81 16.58 -6.73
CA ASP A 92 6.16 17.88 -6.66
C ASP A 92 4.64 17.79 -6.61
N ALA A 93 4.05 16.77 -7.24
CA ALA A 93 2.60 16.60 -7.28
C ALA A 93 2.03 15.93 -6.03
N TYR A 94 2.75 14.99 -5.41
CA TYR A 94 2.21 14.12 -4.35
C TYR A 94 2.91 14.31 -3.00
N ASN A 95 2.18 14.15 -1.90
CA ASN A 95 2.79 14.08 -0.57
C ASN A 95 3.25 12.66 -0.23
N ILE A 96 2.51 11.66 -0.68
CA ILE A 96 2.67 10.25 -0.29
C ILE A 96 2.44 9.38 -1.51
N VAL A 97 3.20 8.29 -1.61
CA VAL A 97 2.89 7.19 -2.52
C VAL A 97 2.47 5.96 -1.73
N VAL A 98 1.34 5.35 -2.09
CA VAL A 98 0.92 4.03 -1.61
C VAL A 98 1.34 3.00 -2.63
N ASP A 99 2.27 2.14 -2.23
CA ASP A 99 2.66 0.95 -2.97
C ASP A 99 1.69 -0.19 -2.65
N ALA A 100 0.83 -0.51 -3.62
CA ALA A 100 -0.09 -1.63 -3.59
C ALA A 100 0.04 -2.47 -4.87
N ILE A 101 1.27 -2.58 -5.39
CA ILE A 101 1.56 -3.24 -6.68
C ILE A 101 1.60 -4.75 -6.51
N LEU A 102 2.54 -5.27 -5.72
CA LEU A 102 2.79 -6.70 -5.58
C LEU A 102 2.51 -7.15 -4.15
N GLY A 103 2.15 -8.41 -3.98
CA GLY A 103 1.83 -9.00 -2.68
C GLY A 103 2.27 -10.44 -2.57
N LEU A 104 1.80 -11.15 -1.53
CA LEU A 104 2.23 -12.51 -1.21
C LEU A 104 2.12 -13.53 -2.36
N HIS A 105 1.19 -13.32 -3.29
CA HIS A 105 0.90 -14.24 -4.40
C HIS A 105 1.63 -13.88 -5.70
N THR A 106 2.56 -12.93 -5.67
CA THR A 106 3.38 -12.62 -6.85
C THR A 106 4.57 -13.56 -6.90
N GLU A 107 4.67 -14.38 -7.96
CA GLU A 107 5.81 -15.28 -8.18
C GLU A 107 7.11 -14.49 -8.44
N GLN A 108 8.22 -14.97 -7.85
CA GLN A 108 9.56 -14.40 -8.05
C GLN A 108 9.95 -14.41 -9.54
N GLY A 109 10.57 -13.32 -10.01
CA GLY A 109 11.12 -13.22 -11.38
C GLY A 109 10.16 -12.63 -12.43
N GLU A 110 8.89 -12.39 -12.09
CA GLU A 110 7.89 -11.84 -13.01
C GLU A 110 7.51 -10.37 -12.73
N VAL A 111 8.43 -9.53 -12.24
CA VAL A 111 8.21 -8.08 -12.31
C VAL A 111 8.36 -7.63 -13.77
N LYS A 112 7.33 -7.93 -14.55
CA LYS A 112 7.20 -7.61 -15.97
C LYS A 112 6.74 -6.17 -16.11
N GLU A 113 7.05 -5.57 -17.25
CA GLU A 113 6.47 -4.29 -17.64
C GLU A 113 4.93 -4.30 -17.49
N PRO A 114 4.33 -3.20 -17.01
CA PRO A 114 4.97 -1.92 -16.70
C PRO A 114 5.54 -1.80 -15.27
N TYR A 115 5.53 -2.87 -14.47
CA TYR A 115 5.88 -2.75 -13.04
C TYR A 115 7.38 -2.55 -12.79
N SER A 116 8.24 -3.10 -13.64
CA SER A 116 9.70 -2.92 -13.57
C SER A 116 10.10 -1.44 -13.69
N SER A 117 9.60 -0.76 -14.72
CA SER A 117 9.83 0.66 -14.93
C SER A 117 9.24 1.52 -13.80
N ASN A 118 8.04 1.19 -13.32
CA ASN A 118 7.44 1.87 -12.18
C ASN A 118 8.29 1.76 -10.91
N LEU A 119 8.78 0.56 -10.56
CA LEU A 119 9.64 0.38 -9.39
C LEU A 119 10.95 1.15 -9.53
N ALA A 120 11.54 1.22 -10.72
CA ALA A 120 12.74 2.00 -10.97
C ALA A 120 12.53 3.50 -10.68
N THR A 121 11.37 4.05 -11.05
CA THR A 121 10.97 5.42 -10.71
C THR A 121 10.73 5.57 -9.20
N LEU A 122 10.02 4.62 -8.57
CA LEU A 122 9.68 4.67 -7.14
C LEU A 122 10.90 4.54 -6.23
N LYS A 123 11.98 3.88 -6.67
CA LYS A 123 13.25 3.85 -5.90
C LYS A 123 13.91 5.23 -5.78
N GLN A 124 13.57 6.18 -6.65
CA GLN A 124 14.24 7.48 -6.75
C GLN A 124 13.43 8.64 -6.16
N ILE A 125 12.15 8.43 -5.83
CA ILE A 125 11.33 9.48 -5.23
C ILE A 125 11.80 9.81 -3.80
N LYS A 126 11.57 11.05 -3.39
CA LYS A 126 11.98 11.58 -2.08
C LYS A 126 10.82 11.70 -1.10
N ILE A 127 9.59 11.54 -1.58
CA ILE A 127 8.39 11.53 -0.76
C ILE A 127 8.18 10.16 -0.11
N PRO A 128 7.52 10.10 1.06
CA PRO A 128 7.31 8.85 1.77
C PRO A 128 6.50 7.85 0.95
N ILE A 129 6.95 6.59 0.98
CA ILE A 129 6.25 5.45 0.42
C ILE A 129 5.64 4.62 1.55
N VAL A 130 4.37 4.25 1.39
CA VAL A 130 3.64 3.34 2.26
C VAL A 130 3.38 2.04 1.49
N SER A 131 4.06 0.95 1.88
CA SER A 131 3.88 -0.35 1.25
C SER A 131 2.80 -1.17 1.94
N VAL A 132 1.87 -1.69 1.14
CA VAL A 132 0.82 -2.59 1.61
C VAL A 132 1.35 -4.03 1.57
N ASP A 133 1.34 -4.66 2.73
CA ASP A 133 1.71 -6.03 3.00
C ASP A 133 3.19 -6.39 2.85
N ILE A 134 3.71 -6.28 1.63
CA ILE A 134 5.09 -6.58 1.26
C ILE A 134 5.54 -5.46 0.33
N PRO A 135 6.69 -4.80 0.56
CA PRO A 135 7.18 -3.77 -0.35
C PRO A 135 7.41 -4.36 -1.74
N SER A 136 6.89 -3.71 -2.76
CA SER A 136 6.96 -4.26 -4.12
C SER A 136 8.39 -4.41 -4.61
N GLY A 137 8.68 -5.58 -5.16
CA GLY A 137 10.03 -5.98 -5.55
C GLY A 137 10.81 -6.68 -4.43
N TRP A 138 10.27 -6.81 -3.22
CA TRP A 138 10.89 -7.61 -2.15
C TRP A 138 10.62 -9.09 -2.33
N ASP A 139 11.60 -9.91 -1.96
CA ASP A 139 11.35 -11.32 -1.72
C ASP A 139 10.58 -11.50 -0.40
N VAL A 140 9.61 -12.43 -0.39
CA VAL A 140 8.71 -12.68 0.75
C VAL A 140 9.44 -13.28 1.94
N ASP A 141 10.46 -14.11 1.71
CA ASP A 141 11.16 -14.86 2.75
C ASP A 141 12.48 -14.21 3.16
N GLU A 142 13.30 -13.80 2.20
CA GLU A 142 14.65 -13.28 2.41
C GLU A 142 14.69 -11.76 2.58
N GLY A 143 13.76 -11.03 1.95
CA GLY A 143 13.83 -9.58 1.79
C GLY A 143 14.99 -9.15 0.89
N THR A 144 14.74 -8.47 -0.23
CA THR A 144 15.82 -8.06 -1.16
C THR A 144 16.25 -6.62 -0.96
N SER A 145 17.54 -6.34 -1.21
CA SER A 145 18.12 -4.99 -1.25
C SER A 145 17.77 -4.21 -2.52
N ASP A 146 17.26 -4.87 -3.57
CA ASP A 146 16.91 -4.23 -4.84
C ASP A 146 15.40 -3.95 -4.98
N GLY A 147 14.67 -3.92 -3.87
CA GLY A 147 13.28 -3.47 -3.84
C GLY A 147 13.15 -1.95 -3.62
N ILE A 148 11.92 -1.45 -3.54
CA ILE A 148 11.68 -0.10 -3.01
C ILE A 148 11.99 -0.04 -1.51
N ALA A 149 12.33 1.14 -0.99
CA ALA A 149 12.56 1.35 0.44
C ALA A 149 11.41 2.18 1.04
N PRO A 150 10.34 1.55 1.57
CA PRO A 150 9.22 2.29 2.11
C PRO A 150 9.54 2.92 3.47
N GLU A 151 8.95 4.09 3.72
CA GLU A 151 8.98 4.71 5.04
C GLU A 151 8.02 4.03 6.01
N VAL A 152 6.91 3.48 5.48
CA VAL A 152 5.88 2.79 6.25
C VAL A 152 5.58 1.43 5.63
N LEU A 153 5.58 0.37 6.44
CA LEU A 153 5.12 -0.96 6.05
C LEU A 153 3.81 -1.29 6.78
N VAL A 154 2.80 -1.72 6.04
CA VAL A 154 1.51 -2.17 6.62
C VAL A 154 1.34 -3.66 6.37
N SER A 155 1.83 -4.50 7.28
CA SER A 155 1.65 -5.94 7.21
C SER A 155 0.19 -6.33 7.45
N LEU A 156 -0.29 -7.29 6.67
CA LEU A 156 -1.66 -7.73 6.73
C LEU A 156 -1.78 -9.11 7.38
N ALA A 157 -2.68 -9.24 8.36
CA ALA A 157 -2.95 -10.40 9.22
C ALA A 157 -1.78 -10.86 10.10
N ALA A 158 -0.61 -11.06 9.50
CA ALA A 158 0.65 -11.29 10.20
C ALA A 158 1.81 -10.71 9.36
N PRO A 159 2.88 -10.21 10.00
CA PRO A 159 4.09 -9.83 9.28
C PRO A 159 4.70 -11.02 8.53
N LYS A 160 5.16 -10.78 7.30
CA LYS A 160 5.92 -11.77 6.52
C LYS A 160 7.37 -11.77 6.97
N LYS A 161 8.13 -12.83 6.67
CA LYS A 161 9.55 -12.91 7.05
C LYS A 161 10.37 -11.76 6.49
N CYS A 162 10.07 -11.30 5.28
CA CYS A 162 10.72 -10.13 4.67
C CYS A 162 10.62 -8.86 5.53
N ALA A 163 9.60 -8.74 6.38
CA ALA A 163 9.44 -7.59 7.26
C ALA A 163 10.54 -7.52 8.33
N ASN A 164 11.28 -8.60 8.59
CA ASN A 164 12.48 -8.57 9.44
C ASN A 164 13.59 -7.68 8.85
N ASN A 165 13.59 -7.47 7.54
CA ASN A 165 14.55 -6.63 6.83
C ASN A 165 14.04 -5.19 6.68
N PHE A 166 12.81 -4.89 7.16
CA PHE A 166 12.24 -3.55 7.09
C PHE A 166 13.00 -2.59 8.01
N SER A 167 13.46 -1.47 7.44
CA SER A 167 14.23 -0.44 8.13
C SER A 167 13.61 0.96 8.02
N GLY A 168 12.35 1.04 7.59
CA GLY A 168 11.59 2.29 7.55
C GLY A 168 11.19 2.75 8.96
N LYS A 169 10.50 3.89 9.04
CA LYS A 169 10.17 4.55 10.31
C LYS A 169 9.00 3.89 11.04
N HIS A 170 8.05 3.32 10.31
CA HIS A 170 6.81 2.81 10.90
C HIS A 170 6.42 1.46 10.33
N HIS A 171 6.26 0.47 11.22
CA HIS A 171 5.71 -0.83 10.87
C HIS A 171 4.35 -0.98 11.55
N PHE A 172 3.30 -1.22 10.78
CA PHE A 172 1.96 -1.46 11.29
C PHE A 172 1.48 -2.87 10.95
N LEU A 173 0.77 -3.47 11.90
CA LEU A 173 -0.02 -4.67 11.67
C LEU A 173 -1.49 -4.30 11.53
N ALA A 174 -2.06 -4.65 10.38
CA ALA A 174 -3.46 -4.47 10.03
C ALA A 174 -4.15 -5.83 9.86
N GLY A 175 -5.47 -5.87 10.04
CA GLY A 175 -6.23 -7.10 9.84
C GLY A 175 -6.59 -7.84 11.13
N ARG A 176 -7.14 -7.11 12.10
CA ARG A 176 -7.74 -7.65 13.32
C ARG A 176 -9.03 -8.45 13.06
N PHE A 177 -8.89 -9.63 12.48
CA PHE A 177 -10.02 -10.55 12.22
C PHE A 177 -9.61 -12.04 12.30
N LEU A 178 -8.33 -12.35 12.54
CA LEU A 178 -7.89 -13.73 12.65
C LEU A 178 -8.53 -14.41 13.86
N PRO A 179 -9.25 -15.54 13.68
CA PRO A 179 -9.81 -16.29 14.80
C PRO A 179 -8.71 -16.81 15.74
N TYR A 180 -9.03 -16.92 17.04
CA TYR A 180 -8.10 -17.41 18.06
C TYR A 180 -7.46 -18.76 17.69
N ASP A 181 -8.24 -19.69 17.16
CA ASP A 181 -7.74 -21.02 16.79
C ASP A 181 -6.69 -20.97 15.67
N ILE A 182 -6.82 -20.02 14.72
CA ILE A 182 -5.82 -19.81 13.67
C ILE A 182 -4.56 -19.20 14.27
N GLN A 183 -4.70 -18.20 15.14
CA GLN A 183 -3.55 -17.58 15.81
C GLN A 183 -2.76 -18.60 16.62
N LYS A 184 -3.45 -19.47 17.36
CA LYS A 184 -2.83 -20.54 18.15
C LYS A 184 -2.19 -21.61 17.27
N LYS A 185 -2.88 -22.07 16.22
CA LYS A 185 -2.40 -23.11 15.31
C LYS A 185 -1.08 -22.74 14.61
N TYR A 186 -0.91 -21.47 14.26
CA TYR A 186 0.28 -20.97 13.59
C TYR A 186 1.23 -20.19 14.51
N GLU A 187 1.00 -20.25 15.83
CA GLU A 187 1.83 -19.59 16.86
C GLU A 187 2.12 -18.10 16.53
N LEU A 188 1.10 -17.40 16.02
CA LEU A 188 1.28 -16.05 15.46
C LEU A 188 1.62 -14.99 16.52
N ASN A 189 1.34 -15.26 17.80
CA ASN A 189 1.63 -14.38 18.94
C ASN A 189 1.34 -12.90 18.65
N LEU A 190 0.15 -12.62 18.08
CA LEU A 190 -0.21 -11.28 17.63
C LEU A 190 -0.39 -10.35 18.84
N PRO A 191 0.03 -9.07 18.74
CA PRO A 191 -0.13 -8.12 19.83
C PRO A 191 -1.60 -7.72 20.00
N ASP A 192 -1.95 -7.29 21.21
CA ASP A 192 -3.29 -6.82 21.54
C ASP A 192 -3.58 -5.46 20.91
N TYR A 193 -4.59 -5.41 20.05
CA TYR A 193 -5.06 -4.17 19.45
C TYR A 193 -5.78 -3.30 20.50
N PRO A 194 -5.36 -2.04 20.69
CA PRO A 194 -5.95 -1.17 21.71
C PRO A 194 -7.40 -0.79 21.36
N GLY A 195 -8.31 -0.97 22.33
CA GLY A 195 -9.72 -0.58 22.17
C GLY A 195 -10.37 -1.14 20.91
N THR A 196 -10.92 -0.26 20.07
CA THR A 196 -11.56 -0.60 18.78
C THR A 196 -10.63 -0.41 17.58
N GLU A 197 -9.33 -0.27 17.80
CA GLU A 197 -8.37 -0.04 16.73
C GLU A 197 -8.26 -1.25 15.79
N CYS A 198 -8.15 -0.93 14.49
CA CYS A 198 -8.02 -1.91 13.41
C CYS A 198 -6.59 -2.09 12.91
N VAL A 199 -5.66 -1.31 13.48
CA VAL A 199 -4.22 -1.29 13.20
C VAL A 199 -3.45 -1.07 14.49
N ILE A 200 -2.25 -1.64 14.58
CA ILE A 200 -1.32 -1.46 15.70
C ILE A 200 0.09 -1.25 15.15
N GLN A 201 0.86 -0.36 15.77
CA GLN A 201 2.27 -0.19 15.44
C GLN A 201 3.09 -1.28 16.13
N LEU A 202 4.00 -1.91 15.39
CA LEU A 202 4.92 -2.95 15.86
C LEU A 202 6.24 -2.34 16.35
#